data_AF-A0AAN1KQ70-F1
#
_entry.id   AF-A0AAN1KQ70-F1
#
_cell.length_a   1.000
_cell.length_b   1.000
_cell.length_c   1.000
_cell.angle_alpha   90.00
_cell.angle_beta   90.00
_cell.angle_gamma   90.00
#
_symmetry.space_group_name_H-M   'P 1'
#
loop_
_entity.id
_entity.type
_entity.pdbx_description
1 polymer ?
#
loop_
_entity_poly.entity_id
_entity_poly.type
_entity_poly.pdbx_seq_one_letter_code
_entity_poly.pdbx_strand_id
1 'polypeptide(L)'
;MLTVTQLARECNISRTTILYYERAGLLFPAHRAGNGYRWYGEKQVSRLKSILAYRSFGLPIQEISSLLDRQGDQIQEQTLRDQFNALEREIEALRSQQKAILTALEEPNLLETNSMNKTQWVEIMKHSGFNEEDMANWHRQFERMQPDAHQEFLESLNISCDEIAEIRKNSR
;
A
#
# COMPACT_ATOMS: atom_id res chain seq x y z
N MET A 1 19.80 -26.23 7.61
CA MET A 1 20.78 -25.28 7.02
C MET A 1 20.67 -25.38 5.51
N LEU A 2 20.69 -24.25 4.80
CA LEU A 2 20.50 -24.14 3.36
C LEU A 2 21.75 -23.55 2.70
N THR A 3 22.11 -24.06 1.53
CA THR A 3 23.08 -23.37 0.65
C THR A 3 22.45 -22.12 0.06
N VAL A 4 23.27 -21.20 -0.48
CA VAL A 4 22.78 -20.01 -1.18
C VAL A 4 21.78 -20.33 -2.30
N THR A 5 21.99 -21.44 -3.02
CA THR A 5 21.11 -21.88 -4.12
C THR A 5 19.78 -22.42 -3.61
N GLN A 6 19.80 -23.16 -2.49
CA GLN A 6 18.57 -23.66 -1.86
C GLN A 6 17.75 -22.51 -1.27
N LEU A 7 18.40 -21.57 -0.58
CA LEU A 7 17.75 -20.37 -0.03
C LEU A 7 17.12 -19.51 -1.13
N ALA A 8 17.84 -19.34 -2.26
CA ALA A 8 17.32 -18.62 -3.44
C ALA A 8 16.04 -19.26 -3.97
N ARG A 9 16.02 -20.58 -4.11
CA ARG A 9 14.83 -21.33 -4.56
C ARG A 9 13.67 -21.22 -3.58
N GLU A 10 13.93 -21.37 -2.28
CA GLU A 10 12.88 -21.30 -1.25
C GLU A 10 12.23 -19.92 -1.17
N CYS A 11 13.01 -18.84 -1.31
CA CYS A 11 12.49 -17.48 -1.30
C CYS A 11 12.10 -16.96 -2.70
N ASN A 12 12.13 -17.81 -3.73
CA ASN A 12 11.84 -17.46 -5.13
C ASN A 12 12.59 -16.21 -5.63
N ILE A 13 13.88 -16.11 -5.31
CA ILE A 13 14.77 -15.02 -5.75
C ILE A 13 16.04 -15.55 -6.39
N SER A 14 16.75 -14.70 -7.11
CA SER A 14 18.04 -15.09 -7.67
C SER A 14 19.12 -15.26 -6.59
N ARG A 15 20.09 -16.14 -6.84
CA ARG A 15 21.31 -16.23 -6.02
C ARG A 15 22.02 -14.88 -5.92
N THR A 16 22.02 -14.11 -7.01
CA THR A 16 22.63 -12.78 -7.08
C THR A 16 21.98 -11.80 -6.10
N THR A 17 20.67 -11.90 -5.90
CA THR A 17 19.91 -11.10 -4.93
C THR A 17 20.36 -11.36 -3.49
N ILE A 18 20.56 -12.63 -3.12
CA ILE A 18 21.08 -12.99 -1.79
C ILE A 18 22.49 -12.45 -1.57
N LEU A 19 23.37 -12.61 -2.56
CA LEU A 19 24.74 -12.09 -2.49
C LEU A 19 24.77 -10.56 -2.46
N TYR A 20 23.81 -9.91 -3.10
CA TYR A 20 23.65 -8.47 -3.02
C TYR A 20 23.27 -8.02 -1.61
N TYR A 21 22.33 -8.70 -0.94
CA TYR A 21 22.01 -8.40 0.46
C TYR A 21 23.17 -8.68 1.42
N GLU A 22 24.02 -9.67 1.12
CA GLU A 22 25.27 -9.90 1.87
C GLU A 22 26.26 -8.75 1.69
N ARG A 23 26.45 -8.27 0.45
CA ARG A 23 27.31 -7.10 0.17
C ARG A 23 26.77 -5.80 0.77
N ALA A 24 25.44 -5.66 0.83
CA ALA A 24 24.77 -4.53 1.46
C ALA A 24 24.77 -4.62 3.00
N GLY A 25 25.34 -5.68 3.60
CA GLY A 25 25.40 -5.87 5.05
C GLY A 25 24.08 -6.27 5.71
N LEU A 26 23.04 -6.59 4.92
CA LEU A 26 21.72 -6.95 5.43
C LEU A 26 21.59 -8.41 5.82
N LEU A 27 22.34 -9.32 5.17
CA LEU A 27 22.23 -10.75 5.40
C LEU A 27 23.60 -11.43 5.42
N PHE A 28 23.96 -12.04 6.54
CA PHE A 28 25.20 -12.80 6.66
C PHE A 28 24.93 -14.31 6.75
N PRO A 29 25.78 -15.16 6.13
CA PRO A 29 25.66 -16.60 6.30
C PRO A 29 25.89 -16.99 7.77
N ALA A 30 25.17 -18.01 8.24
CA ALA A 30 25.36 -18.56 9.58
C ALA A 30 26.75 -19.20 9.75
N HIS A 31 27.24 -19.82 8.67
CA HIS A 31 28.52 -20.49 8.65
C HIS A 31 29.14 -20.44 7.24
N ARG A 32 30.46 -20.29 7.20
CA ARG A 32 31.27 -20.49 5.99
C ARG A 32 32.11 -21.74 6.19
N ALA A 33 31.86 -22.75 5.38
CA ALA A 33 32.61 -24.00 5.42
C ALA A 33 34.03 -23.82 4.85
N GLY A 34 34.98 -24.67 5.23
CA GLY A 34 36.38 -24.59 4.78
C GLY A 34 36.59 -24.71 3.27
N ASN A 35 35.59 -25.22 2.54
CA ASN A 35 35.53 -25.28 1.08
C ASN A 35 34.90 -24.02 0.44
N GLY A 36 34.63 -22.96 1.21
CA GLY A 36 34.07 -21.70 0.72
C GLY A 36 32.54 -21.66 0.57
N TYR A 37 31.83 -22.75 0.89
CA TYR A 37 30.38 -22.77 0.84
C TYR A 37 29.74 -21.97 1.97
N ARG A 38 28.67 -21.25 1.63
CA ARG A 38 27.86 -20.45 2.57
C ARG A 38 26.63 -21.23 2.99
N TRP A 39 26.39 -21.27 4.30
CA TRP A 39 25.23 -21.92 4.89
C TRP A 39 24.37 -20.90 5.63
N TYR A 40 23.06 -20.99 5.41
CA TYR A 40 22.05 -20.11 5.99
C TYR A 40 21.10 -20.96 6.85
N GLY A 41 20.95 -20.56 8.11
CA GLY A 41 20.04 -21.22 9.05
C GLY A 41 18.67 -20.55 9.05
N GLU A 42 17.79 -21.02 9.93
CA GLU A 42 16.43 -20.48 10.08
C GLU A 42 16.41 -18.98 10.41
N LYS A 43 17.38 -18.51 11.21
CA LYS A 43 17.53 -17.08 11.52
C LYS A 43 17.78 -16.24 10.25
N GLN A 44 18.63 -16.74 9.36
CA GLN A 44 18.92 -16.08 8.08
C GLN A 44 17.72 -16.12 7.13
N VAL A 45 16.98 -17.23 7.12
CA VAL A 45 15.72 -17.34 6.35
C VAL A 45 14.70 -16.31 6.85
N SER A 46 14.49 -16.21 8.17
CA SER A 46 13.57 -15.23 8.77
C SER A 46 14.00 -13.78 8.49
N ARG A 47 15.30 -13.50 8.60
CA ARG A 47 15.85 -12.17 8.25
C ARG A 47 15.67 -11.86 6.77
N LEU A 48 15.91 -12.82 5.88
CA LEU A 48 15.69 -12.65 4.44
C LEU A 48 14.21 -12.38 4.11
N LYS A 49 13.27 -13.11 4.74
CA LYS A 49 11.84 -12.84 4.57
C LYS A 49 11.47 -11.42 5.00
N SER A 50 12.06 -10.92 6.09
CA SER A 50 11.84 -9.54 6.56
C SER A 50 12.42 -8.52 5.56
N ILE A 51 13.62 -8.75 5.03
CA ILE A 51 14.21 -7.90 3.97
C ILE A 51 13.29 -7.84 2.75
N LEU A 52 12.76 -8.98 2.30
CA LEU A 52 11.89 -9.04 1.13
C LEU A 52 10.55 -8.33 1.37
N ALA A 53 9.98 -8.44 2.59
CA ALA A 53 8.78 -7.70 2.96
C ALA A 53 8.99 -6.19 2.88
N TYR A 54 10.04 -5.65 3.51
CA TYR A 54 10.30 -4.21 3.44
C TYR A 54 10.62 -3.71 2.03
N ARG A 55 11.35 -4.51 1.23
CA ARG A 55 11.56 -4.22 -0.19
C ARG A 55 10.25 -4.14 -0.97
N SER A 56 9.26 -4.97 -0.62
CA SER A 56 7.94 -4.94 -1.27
C SER A 56 7.12 -3.69 -0.94
N PHE A 57 7.43 -3.00 0.17
CA PHE A 57 6.80 -1.73 0.54
C PHE A 57 7.42 -0.51 -0.15
N GLY A 58 8.43 -0.73 -1.00
CA GLY A 58 9.15 0.35 -1.67
C GLY A 58 10.35 0.89 -0.89
N LEU A 59 10.61 0.40 0.33
CA LEU A 59 11.69 0.92 1.17
C LEU A 59 13.07 0.72 0.55
N PRO A 60 13.95 1.73 0.60
CA PRO A 60 15.31 1.62 0.14
C PRO A 60 16.14 0.74 1.08
N ILE A 61 17.13 0.06 0.53
CA ILE A 61 17.97 -0.92 1.26
C ILE A 61 18.71 -0.32 2.45
N GLN A 62 19.03 0.97 2.36
CA GLN A 62 19.70 1.70 3.43
C GLN A 62 18.82 1.82 4.68
N GLU A 63 17.51 2.03 4.50
CA GLU A 63 16.54 2.09 5.61
C GLU A 63 16.21 0.71 6.16
N ILE A 64 16.22 -0.33 5.31
CA ILE A 64 15.93 -1.69 5.76
C ILE A 64 16.90 -2.14 6.87
N SER A 65 18.15 -1.68 6.86
CA SER A 65 19.12 -2.08 7.90
C SER A 65 18.67 -1.68 9.30
N SER A 66 18.15 -0.46 9.50
CA SER A 66 17.69 0.01 10.81
C SER A 66 16.42 -0.72 11.27
N LEU A 67 15.57 -1.13 10.33
CA LEU A 67 14.32 -1.85 10.62
C LEU A 67 14.52 -3.30 11.04
N LEU A 68 15.61 -3.94 10.61
CA LEU A 68 15.86 -5.36 10.91
C LEU A 68 16.40 -5.60 12.32
N ASP A 69 17.08 -4.62 12.90
CA ASP A 69 17.84 -4.83 14.14
C ASP A 69 17.00 -4.59 15.41
N ARG A 70 15.68 -4.35 15.27
CA ARG A 70 14.65 -4.27 16.34
C ARG A 70 15.06 -3.39 17.54
N GLN A 71 16.00 -2.46 17.39
CA GLN A 71 16.46 -1.60 18.48
C GLN A 71 15.51 -0.43 18.78
N GLY A 72 14.31 -0.43 18.23
CA GLY A 72 13.27 0.55 18.56
C GLY A 72 12.03 0.33 17.71
N ASP A 73 11.05 -0.41 18.25
CA ASP A 73 9.75 -0.63 17.60
C ASP A 73 9.09 0.70 17.17
N GLN A 74 9.34 1.79 17.92
CA GLN A 74 8.88 3.14 17.57
C GLN A 74 9.52 3.67 16.27
N ILE A 75 10.80 3.43 16.03
CA ILE A 75 11.50 3.87 14.79
C ILE A 75 10.95 3.08 13.60
N GLN A 76 10.70 1.78 13.80
CA GLN A 76 10.11 0.93 12.79
C GLN A 76 8.70 1.39 12.40
N GLU A 77 7.84 1.62 13.39
CA GLU A 77 6.48 2.12 13.16
C GLU A 77 6.50 3.47 12.42
N GLN A 78 7.33 4.41 12.87
CA GLN A 78 7.42 5.73 12.23
C GLN A 78 7.88 5.62 10.77
N THR A 79 8.90 4.81 10.48
CA THR A 79 9.40 4.62 9.11
C THR A 79 8.32 4.06 8.19
N LEU A 80 7.52 3.10 8.67
CA LEU A 80 6.41 2.54 7.90
C LEU A 80 5.28 3.55 7.67
N ARG A 81 4.96 4.38 8.68
CA ARG A 81 3.99 5.48 8.54
C ARG A 81 4.47 6.53 7.53
N ASP A 82 5.75 6.88 7.56
CA ASP A 82 6.34 7.85 6.64
C ASP A 82 6.30 7.32 5.20
N GLN A 83 6.63 6.04 4.99
CA GLN A 83 6.53 5.38 3.69
C GLN A 83 5.08 5.32 3.18
N PHE A 84 4.11 5.00 4.05
CA PHE A 84 2.70 5.01 3.70
C PHE A 84 2.25 6.41 3.23
N ASN A 85 2.57 7.45 4.00
CA ASN A 85 2.24 8.83 3.64
C ASN A 85 2.96 9.29 2.36
N ALA A 86 4.16 8.77 2.07
CA ALA A 86 4.86 9.05 0.82
C ALA A 86 4.14 8.43 -0.38
N LEU A 87 3.65 7.18 -0.25
CA LEU A 87 2.89 6.50 -1.29
C LEU A 87 1.55 7.21 -1.57
N GLU A 88 0.83 7.68 -0.54
CA GLU A 88 -0.40 8.45 -0.73
C GLU A 88 -0.16 9.73 -1.56
N ARG A 89 0.89 10.49 -1.23
CA ARG A 89 1.28 11.67 -2.02
C ARG A 89 1.65 11.32 -3.46
N GLU A 90 2.29 10.17 -3.69
CA GLU A 90 2.63 9.70 -5.03
C GLU A 90 1.37 9.32 -5.82
N ILE A 91 0.41 8.64 -5.17
CA ILE A 91 -0.89 8.31 -5.77
C ILE A 91 -1.64 9.59 -6.17
N GLU A 92 -1.72 10.58 -5.29
CA GLU A 92 -2.32 11.89 -5.59
C GLU A 92 -1.64 12.59 -6.76
N ALA A 93 -0.31 12.59 -6.79
CA ALA A 93 0.46 13.18 -7.88
C ALA A 93 0.19 12.45 -9.22
N LEU A 94 0.16 11.12 -9.21
CA LEU A 94 -0.13 10.31 -10.39
C LEU A 94 -1.57 10.53 -10.89
N ARG A 95 -2.56 10.64 -9.99
CA ARG A 95 -3.95 11.00 -10.33
C ARG A 95 -4.03 12.39 -10.98
N SER A 96 -3.29 13.36 -10.45
CA SER A 96 -3.21 14.70 -11.02
C SER A 96 -2.59 14.68 -12.43
N GLN A 97 -1.53 13.91 -12.64
CA GLN A 97 -0.92 13.71 -13.96
C GLN A 97 -1.90 13.08 -14.95
N GLN A 98 -2.64 12.04 -14.55
CA GLN A 98 -3.69 11.44 -15.38
C GLN A 98 -4.73 12.47 -15.82
N LYS A 99 -5.20 13.32 -14.89
CA LYS A 99 -6.16 14.39 -15.19
C LYS A 99 -5.58 15.44 -16.16
N ALA A 100 -4.32 15.81 -16.01
CA ALA A 100 -3.66 16.75 -16.91
C ALA A 100 -3.53 16.19 -18.32
N ILE A 101 -3.14 14.92 -18.46
CA ILE A 101 -3.06 14.22 -19.75
C ILE A 101 -4.42 14.20 -20.45
N LEU A 102 -5.49 13.88 -19.72
CA LEU A 102 -6.83 13.81 -20.31
C LEU A 102 -7.39 15.18 -20.71
N THR A 103 -7.08 16.22 -19.93
CA THR A 103 -7.36 17.60 -20.34
C THR A 103 -6.64 17.94 -21.64
N ALA A 104 -5.37 17.56 -21.78
CA ALA A 104 -4.57 17.82 -22.98
C ALA A 104 -5.04 17.01 -24.21
N LEU A 105 -5.63 15.82 -23.99
CA LEU A 105 -6.24 15.00 -25.05
C LEU A 105 -7.64 15.45 -25.44
N GLU A 106 -8.24 16.42 -24.73
CA GLU A 106 -9.65 16.82 -24.88
C GLU A 106 -10.64 15.66 -24.62
N GLU A 107 -10.22 14.66 -23.84
CA GLU A 107 -10.99 13.45 -23.51
C GLU A 107 -11.27 13.34 -21.99
N PRO A 108 -11.99 14.32 -21.37
CA PRO A 108 -12.21 14.34 -19.93
C PRO A 108 -13.05 13.14 -19.42
N ASN A 109 -13.86 12.54 -20.30
CA ASN A 109 -14.77 11.45 -19.96
C ASN A 109 -14.07 10.08 -19.79
N LEU A 110 -12.78 9.95 -20.12
CA LEU A 110 -12.03 8.69 -19.95
C LEU A 110 -11.75 8.35 -18.48
N LEU A 111 -11.72 9.34 -17.56
CA LEU A 111 -11.69 9.05 -16.11
C LEU A 111 -13.01 8.45 -15.63
N GLU A 112 -14.13 8.96 -16.17
CA GLU A 112 -15.48 8.51 -15.80
C GLU A 112 -15.79 7.10 -16.29
N THR A 113 -15.05 6.61 -17.29
CA THR A 113 -15.26 5.24 -17.80
C THR A 113 -14.68 4.17 -16.87
N ASN A 114 -13.77 4.53 -15.96
CA ASN A 114 -13.11 3.59 -15.04
C ASN A 114 -13.32 3.89 -13.55
N SER A 115 -13.93 5.03 -13.18
CA SER A 115 -14.23 5.37 -11.78
C SER A 115 -15.71 5.64 -11.60
N MET A 116 -16.31 5.00 -10.61
CA MET A 116 -17.70 5.26 -10.18
C MET A 116 -17.84 6.71 -9.73
N ASN A 117 -18.78 7.45 -10.32
CA ASN A 117 -19.12 8.81 -9.87
C ASN A 117 -20.42 8.84 -9.05
N LYS A 118 -20.71 9.96 -8.37
CA LYS A 118 -21.92 10.14 -7.55
C LYS A 118 -23.21 9.78 -8.30
N THR A 119 -23.38 10.30 -9.53
CA THR A 119 -24.62 10.11 -10.30
C THR A 119 -24.84 8.63 -10.62
N GLN A 120 -23.81 7.95 -11.12
CA GLN A 120 -23.85 6.52 -11.42
C GLN A 120 -24.10 5.70 -10.15
N TRP A 121 -23.48 6.05 -9.01
CA TRP A 121 -23.70 5.35 -7.75
C TRP A 121 -25.16 5.48 -7.28
N VAL A 122 -25.72 6.69 -7.34
CA VAL A 122 -27.14 6.94 -7.00
C VAL A 122 -28.07 6.16 -7.93
N GLU A 123 -27.77 6.08 -9.23
CA GLU A 123 -28.55 5.28 -10.18
C GLU A 123 -28.50 3.79 -9.85
N ILE A 124 -27.33 3.22 -9.55
CA ILE A 124 -27.17 1.82 -9.15
C ILE A 124 -28.00 1.52 -7.89
N MET A 125 -27.96 2.39 -6.89
CA MET A 125 -28.72 2.23 -5.65
C MET A 125 -30.23 2.26 -5.91
N LYS A 126 -30.71 3.21 -6.72
CA LYS A 126 -32.12 3.29 -7.12
C LYS A 126 -32.58 2.05 -7.88
N HIS A 127 -31.77 1.57 -8.84
CA HIS A 127 -32.07 0.33 -9.57
C HIS A 127 -32.00 -0.93 -8.70
N SER A 128 -31.26 -0.87 -7.59
CA SER A 128 -31.20 -1.92 -6.58
C SER A 128 -32.36 -1.87 -5.57
N GLY A 129 -33.29 -0.92 -5.74
CA GLY A 129 -34.50 -0.79 -4.91
C GLY A 129 -34.36 0.15 -3.71
N PHE A 130 -33.25 0.88 -3.58
CA PHE A 130 -33.08 1.87 -2.52
C PHE A 130 -33.81 3.17 -2.87
N ASN A 131 -34.63 3.67 -1.96
CA ASN A 131 -35.21 5.00 -2.05
C ASN A 131 -34.34 6.05 -1.34
N GLU A 132 -34.76 7.32 -1.35
CA GLU A 132 -34.01 8.41 -0.71
C GLU A 132 -33.86 8.24 0.81
N GLU A 133 -34.86 7.70 1.48
CA GLU A 133 -34.82 7.43 2.92
C GLU A 133 -33.86 6.30 3.26
N ASP A 134 -33.83 5.24 2.43
CA ASP A 134 -32.88 4.13 2.57
C ASP A 134 -31.44 4.61 2.39
N MET A 135 -31.19 5.47 1.40
CA MET A 135 -29.87 6.07 1.17
C MET A 135 -29.46 6.97 2.33
N ALA A 136 -30.37 7.80 2.85
CA ALA A 136 -30.11 8.63 4.02
C ALA A 136 -29.84 7.80 5.28
N ASN A 137 -30.54 6.66 5.45
CA ASN A 137 -30.26 5.73 6.53
C ASN A 137 -28.91 5.04 6.34
N TRP A 138 -28.55 4.65 5.11
CA TRP A 138 -27.25 4.08 4.79
C TRP A 138 -26.11 5.01 5.17
N HIS A 139 -26.17 6.29 4.77
CA HIS A 139 -25.15 7.27 5.16
C HIS A 139 -25.06 7.45 6.69
N ARG A 140 -26.20 7.51 7.40
CA ARG A 140 -26.22 7.58 8.86
C ARG A 140 -25.56 6.37 9.53
N GLN A 141 -25.84 5.16 9.05
CA GLN A 141 -25.20 3.95 9.58
C GLN A 141 -23.72 3.91 9.24
N PHE A 142 -23.32 4.32 8.03
CA PHE A 142 -21.93 4.32 7.61
C PHE A 142 -21.10 5.33 8.42
N GLU A 143 -21.57 6.57 8.56
CA GLU A 143 -20.91 7.60 9.39
C GLU A 143 -20.78 7.15 10.85
N ARG A 144 -21.80 6.49 11.40
CA ARG A 144 -21.78 6.00 12.80
C ARG A 144 -20.82 4.84 13.00
N MET A 145 -20.73 3.92 12.04
CA MET A 145 -19.94 2.69 12.17
C MET A 145 -18.48 2.88 11.77
N GLN A 146 -18.22 3.67 10.71
CA GLN A 146 -16.90 3.84 10.08
C GLN A 146 -16.77 5.26 9.49
N PRO A 147 -16.61 6.30 10.32
CA PRO A 147 -16.61 7.70 9.88
C PRO A 147 -15.46 8.04 8.92
N ASP A 148 -14.28 7.44 9.11
CA ASP A 148 -13.11 7.69 8.27
C ASP A 148 -13.29 7.01 6.90
N ALA A 149 -13.77 5.77 6.86
CA ALA A 149 -14.05 5.07 5.60
C ALA A 149 -15.22 5.71 4.82
N HIS A 150 -16.18 6.34 5.50
CA HIS A 150 -17.25 7.09 4.85
C HIS A 150 -16.72 8.34 4.13
N GLN A 151 -15.73 9.04 4.71
CA GLN A 151 -15.04 10.16 4.05
C GLN A 151 -14.34 9.70 2.77
N GLU A 152 -13.48 8.67 2.88
CA GLU A 152 -12.72 8.12 1.75
C GLU A 152 -13.65 7.63 0.63
N PHE A 153 -14.78 7.01 0.98
CA PHE A 153 -15.77 6.58 0.03
C PHE A 153 -16.37 7.76 -0.76
N LEU A 154 -16.77 8.84 -0.09
CA LEU A 154 -17.35 10.00 -0.78
C LEU A 154 -16.32 10.71 -1.67
N GLU A 155 -15.06 10.77 -1.24
CA GLU A 155 -13.94 11.27 -2.05
C GLU A 155 -13.71 10.42 -3.30
N SER A 156 -13.87 9.09 -3.18
CA SER A 156 -13.74 8.16 -4.31
C SER A 156 -14.81 8.34 -5.39
N LEU A 157 -15.97 8.91 -5.03
CA LEU A 157 -17.05 9.26 -5.95
C LEU A 157 -16.85 10.62 -6.65
N ASN A 158 -15.67 11.24 -6.49
CA ASN A 158 -15.32 12.57 -6.96
C ASN A 158 -16.27 13.68 -6.44
N ILE A 159 -16.77 13.54 -5.21
CA ILE A 159 -17.62 14.56 -4.57
C ILE A 159 -16.74 15.68 -4.01
N SER A 160 -17.18 16.94 -4.16
CA SER A 160 -16.41 18.09 -3.67
C SER A 160 -16.36 18.13 -2.13
N CYS A 161 -15.27 18.67 -1.55
CA CYS A 161 -15.10 18.71 -0.09
C CYS A 161 -16.27 19.42 0.65
N ASP A 162 -16.81 20.49 0.06
CA ASP A 162 -17.95 21.24 0.63
C ASP A 162 -19.21 20.36 0.68
N GLU A 163 -19.47 19.63 -0.39
CA GLU A 163 -20.61 18.73 -0.49
C GLU A 163 -20.45 17.49 0.43
N ILE A 164 -19.23 16.95 0.56
CA ILE A 164 -18.94 15.89 1.51
C ILE A 164 -19.24 16.35 2.94
N ALA A 165 -18.82 17.56 3.30
CA ALA A 165 -19.09 18.11 4.63
C ALA A 165 -20.60 18.22 4.89
N GLU A 166 -21.40 18.63 3.90
CA GLU A 166 -22.87 18.66 4.01
C GLU A 166 -23.48 17.26 4.16
N ILE A 167 -23.07 16.30 3.33
CA ILE A 167 -23.56 14.91 3.39
C ILE A 167 -23.28 14.32 4.77
N ARG A 168 -22.04 14.45 5.26
CA ARG A 168 -21.64 13.91 6.56
C ARG A 168 -22.35 14.62 7.71
N LYS A 169 -22.57 15.92 7.63
CA LYS A 169 -23.35 16.67 8.62
C LYS A 169 -24.80 16.18 8.69
N ASN A 170 -25.42 15.89 7.56
CA ASN A 170 -26.78 15.35 7.48
C ASN A 170 -26.88 13.86 7.89
N SER A 171 -25.72 13.20 8.06
CA SER A 171 -25.59 11.79 8.42
C SER A 171 -25.30 11.56 9.91
N ARG A 172 -25.28 12.62 10.73
CA ARG A 172 -25.02 12.56 12.17
C ARG A 172 -26.29 12.63 13.01
#